data_AF-A0A223P1T5-F1
#
_entry.id   AF-A0A223P1T5-F1
#
_cell.length_a   1.000
_cell.length_b   1.000
_cell.length_c   1.000
_cell.angle_alpha   90.00
_cell.angle_beta   90.00
_cell.angle_gamma   90.00
#
_symmetry.space_group_name_H-M   'P 1'
#
loop_
_entity.id
_entity.type
_entity.pdbx_description
1 polymer ?
#
loop_
_entity_poly.entity_id
_entity_poly.type
_entity_poly.pdbx_seq_one_letter_code
_entity_poly.pdbx_strand_id
1 'polypeptide(L)'
;MITDEVFKRRRQHNNTPESILLIIANFIVVAAADTLFSNHHHLHWFFWVIIAGLVLYNILTIRKNYEAFDKTDKIAYAISIPVLILLVIVLQ
;
A
#
# COMPACT_ATOMS: atom_id res chain seq x y z
N MET A 1 -11.01 -5.07 42.64
CA MET A 1 -10.12 -4.04 42.07
C MET A 1 -9.53 -4.65 40.80
N ILE A 2 -10.08 -4.30 39.64
CA ILE A 2 -9.49 -4.72 38.36
C ILE A 2 -8.17 -3.97 38.26
N THR A 3 -7.07 -4.70 38.18
CA THR A 3 -5.72 -4.14 38.12
C THR A 3 -5.63 -3.19 36.93
N ASP A 4 -5.17 -1.95 37.16
CA ASP A 4 -4.93 -0.91 36.14
C ASP A 4 -3.96 -1.36 35.02
N GLU A 5 -3.36 -2.54 35.18
CA GLU A 5 -2.48 -3.19 34.21
C GLU A 5 -3.21 -3.77 33.00
N VAL A 6 -4.50 -4.14 33.11
CA VAL A 6 -5.26 -4.71 31.99
C VAL A 6 -5.52 -3.67 30.89
N PHE A 7 -5.67 -2.40 31.27
CA PHE A 7 -5.87 -1.28 30.34
C PHE A 7 -4.58 -0.54 29.99
N LYS A 8 -3.41 -1.02 30.44
CA LYS A 8 -2.13 -0.44 30.08
C LYS A 8 -1.90 -0.68 28.59
N ARG A 9 -2.22 0.32 27.77
CA ARG A 9 -1.98 0.30 26.32
C ARG A 9 -0.51 -0.07 26.09
N ARG A 10 -0.24 -1.31 25.66
CA ARG A 10 1.12 -1.72 25.32
C ARG A 10 1.60 -0.78 24.20
N ARG A 11 2.74 -0.13 24.40
CA ARG A 11 3.46 0.57 23.32
C ARG A 11 3.65 -0.49 22.22
N GLN A 12 3.08 -0.29 21.03
CA GLN A 12 2.94 -1.28 19.92
C GLN A 12 1.80 -2.32 19.99
N HIS A 13 0.69 -2.10 20.72
CA HIS A 13 -0.55 -2.83 20.42
C HIS A 13 -1.20 -2.26 19.15
N ASN A 14 -0.55 -2.49 18.00
CA ASN A 14 -1.11 -2.16 16.69
C ASN A 14 -1.85 -3.40 16.20
N ASN A 15 -3.19 -3.34 16.22
CA ASN A 15 -4.02 -4.46 15.75
C ASN A 15 -3.98 -4.59 14.23
N THR A 16 -3.47 -3.57 13.54
CA THR A 16 -3.30 -3.54 12.10
C THR A 16 -1.82 -3.36 11.78
N PRO A 17 -1.14 -4.37 11.20
CA PRO A 17 0.20 -4.22 10.70
C PRO A 17 0.32 -3.06 9.70
N GLU A 18 1.41 -2.31 9.77
CA GLU A 18 1.72 -1.21 8.82
C GLU A 18 1.72 -1.70 7.37
N SER A 19 2.08 -2.97 7.12
CA SER A 19 2.01 -3.60 5.81
C SER A 19 0.59 -3.68 5.24
N ILE A 20 -0.42 -3.91 6.08
CA ILE A 20 -1.82 -3.95 5.64
C ILE A 20 -2.28 -2.55 5.25
N LEU A 21 -1.95 -1.53 6.04
CA LEU A 21 -2.28 -0.14 5.73
C LEU A 21 -1.66 0.31 4.40
N LEU A 22 -0.42 -0.10 4.16
CA LEU A 22 0.33 0.22 2.95
C LEU A 22 -0.29 -0.46 1.70
N ILE A 23 -0.72 -1.72 1.81
CA ILE A 23 -1.43 -2.42 0.72
C ILE A 23 -2.77 -1.72 0.40
N ILE A 24 -3.53 -1.35 1.44
CA ILE A 24 -4.79 -0.61 1.27
C ILE A 24 -4.55 0.73 0.58
N ALA A 25 -3.53 1.47 0.99
CA ALA A 25 -3.15 2.73 0.34
C ALA A 25 -2.81 2.53 -1.13
N ASN A 26 -2.03 1.48 -1.47
CA ASN A 26 -1.70 1.17 -2.86
C ASN A 26 -2.96 0.90 -3.70
N PHE A 27 -3.89 0.10 -3.18
CA PHE A 27 -5.16 -0.18 -3.86
C PHE A 27 -5.96 1.09 -4.11
N ILE A 28 -6.14 1.93 -3.09
CA ILE A 28 -6.91 3.18 -3.19
C ILE A 28 -6.29 4.12 -4.23
N VAL A 29 -4.97 4.31 -4.19
CA VAL A 29 -4.28 5.21 -5.12
C VAL A 29 -4.39 4.72 -6.56
N VAL A 30 -4.21 3.42 -6.81
CA VAL A 30 -4.34 2.86 -8.15
C VAL A 30 -5.77 2.95 -8.66
N ALA A 31 -6.77 2.59 -7.84
CA ALA A 31 -8.17 2.67 -8.23
C ALA A 31 -8.62 4.11 -8.54
N ALA A 32 -8.18 5.08 -7.72
CA ALA A 32 -8.43 6.50 -7.97
C ALA A 32 -7.73 6.98 -9.25
N ALA A 33 -6.49 6.55 -9.49
CA ALA A 33 -5.75 6.88 -10.70
C ALA A 33 -6.42 6.31 -11.95
N ASP A 34 -6.88 5.06 -11.90
CA ASP A 34 -7.63 4.43 -12.97
C ASP A 34 -8.93 5.21 -13.27
N THR A 35 -9.76 5.45 -12.24
CA THR A 35 -11.02 6.20 -12.39
C THR A 35 -10.83 7.60 -12.99
N LEU A 36 -9.73 8.28 -12.68
CA LEU A 36 -9.47 9.66 -13.12
C LEU A 36 -8.72 9.76 -14.45
N PHE A 37 -7.91 8.76 -14.80
CA PHE A 37 -6.95 8.83 -15.90
C PHE A 37 -7.05 7.66 -16.90
N SER A 38 -8.03 6.78 -16.75
CA SER A 38 -8.43 5.80 -17.75
C SER A 38 -9.66 6.26 -18.52
N ASN A 39 -9.65 5.99 -19.84
CA ASN A 39 -10.85 5.87 -20.66
C ASN A 39 -10.91 4.44 -21.23
N HIS A 40 -12.10 3.98 -21.63
CA HIS A 40 -12.43 2.62 -22.13
C HIS A 40 -11.47 1.98 -23.16
N HIS A 41 -10.55 2.74 -23.76
CA HIS A 41 -9.57 2.20 -24.71
C HIS A 41 -8.15 2.72 -24.52
N HIS A 42 -7.91 3.61 -23.54
CA HIS A 42 -6.61 4.25 -23.38
C HIS A 42 -6.37 4.71 -21.94
N LEU A 43 -5.21 4.31 -21.41
CA LEU A 43 -4.61 4.89 -20.21
C LEU A 43 -3.90 6.19 -20.57
N HIS A 44 -4.28 7.28 -19.91
CA HIS A 44 -3.57 8.55 -20.04
C HIS A 44 -2.16 8.44 -19.46
N TRP A 45 -1.17 9.07 -20.10
CA TRP A 45 0.24 8.95 -19.70
C TRP A 45 0.49 9.36 -18.23
N PHE A 46 -0.34 10.26 -17.69
CA PHE A 46 -0.26 10.71 -16.29
C PHE A 46 -0.53 9.58 -15.28
N PHE A 47 -1.26 8.52 -15.66
CA PHE A 47 -1.42 7.33 -14.83
C PHE A 47 -0.05 6.75 -14.44
N TRP A 48 0.88 6.66 -15.39
CA TRP A 48 2.23 6.13 -15.14
C TRP A 48 3.04 7.02 -14.20
N VAL A 49 2.80 8.33 -14.19
CA VAL A 49 3.42 9.26 -13.23
C VAL A 49 2.95 8.94 -11.81
N ILE A 50 1.66 8.67 -11.62
CA ILE A 50 1.10 8.29 -10.32
C ILE A 50 1.68 6.96 -9.85
N ILE A 51 1.75 5.96 -10.75
CA ILE A 51 2.36 4.67 -10.45
C ILE A 51 3.83 4.82 -10.05
N ALA A 52 4.61 5.63 -10.78
CA ALA A 52 6.01 5.89 -10.44
C ALA A 52 6.15 6.56 -9.06
N GLY A 53 5.30 7.54 -8.76
CA GLY A 53 5.23 8.18 -7.45
C GLY A 53 4.85 7.19 -6.33
N LEU A 54 3.92 6.28 -6.59
CA LEU A 54 3.50 5.25 -5.64
C LEU A 54 4.64 4.28 -5.34
N VAL A 55 5.34 3.79 -6.37
CA VAL A 55 6.54 2.94 -6.20
C VAL A 55 7.57 3.65 -5.32
N LEU A 56 7.87 4.92 -5.60
CA LEU A 56 8.85 5.70 -4.84
C LEU A 56 8.41 5.89 -3.38
N TYR A 57 7.15 6.29 -3.14
CA TYR A 57 6.58 6.48 -1.81
C TYR A 57 6.78 5.24 -0.94
N ASN A 58 6.48 4.08 -1.49
CA ASN A 58 6.57 2.85 -0.74
C ASN A 58 8.02 2.38 -0.53
N ILE A 59 8.93 2.56 -1.50
CA ILE A 59 10.37 2.30 -1.30
C ILE A 59 10.88 3.12 -0.12
N LEU A 60 10.54 4.41 -0.07
CA LEU A 60 10.92 5.30 1.03
C LEU A 60 10.28 4.87 2.36
N THR A 61 9.02 4.43 2.33
CA THR A 61 8.30 3.96 3.52
C THR A 61 8.92 2.69 4.10
N ILE A 62 9.35 1.75 3.25
CA ILE A 62 10.07 0.55 3.69
C ILE A 62 11.44 0.90 4.23
N ARG A 63 12.18 1.79 3.56
CA ARG A 63 13.50 2.23 4.07
C ARG A 63 13.37 2.89 5.44
N LYS A 64 12.33 3.70 5.65
CA LYS A 64 12.05 4.37 6.92
C LYS A 64 11.68 3.39 8.04
N ASN A 65 10.93 2.33 7.73
CA ASN A 65 10.41 1.38 8.70
C ASN A 65 11.05 -0.02 8.56
N TYR A 66 12.31 -0.09 8.13
CA TYR A 66 12.97 -1.35 7.73
C TYR A 66 12.92 -2.45 8.80
N GLU A 67 12.99 -2.07 10.07
CA GLU A 67 12.96 -2.96 11.24
C GLU A 67 11.56 -3.50 11.54
N ALA A 68 10.51 -2.78 11.13
CA ALA A 68 9.12 -3.18 11.37
C ALA A 68 8.56 -4.11 10.29
N PHE A 69 9.24 -4.20 9.13
CA PHE A 69 8.79 -5.00 7.99
C PHE A 69 9.53 -6.34 7.94
N ASP A 70 8.78 -7.43 8.04
CA ASP A 70 9.31 -8.78 7.85
C ASP A 70 9.56 -9.07 6.37
N LYS A 71 10.28 -10.15 6.05
CA LYS A 71 10.53 -10.60 4.67
C LYS A 71 9.24 -10.78 3.88
N THR A 72 8.20 -11.33 4.52
CA THR A 72 6.89 -11.54 3.91
C THR A 72 6.24 -10.23 3.51
N ASP A 73 6.30 -9.20 4.37
CA ASP A 73 5.72 -7.89 4.07
C ASP A 73 6.44 -7.22 2.88
N LYS A 74 7.77 -7.36 2.81
CA LYS A 74 8.57 -6.81 1.70
C LYS A 74 8.20 -7.46 0.37
N ILE A 75 7.93 -8.78 0.36
CA ILE A 75 7.48 -9.51 -0.83
C ILE A 75 6.06 -9.11 -1.21
N ALA A 76 5.12 -9.12 -0.26
CA ALA A 76 3.73 -8.73 -0.49
C ALA A 76 3.66 -7.31 -1.08
N TYR A 77 4.51 -6.42 -0.55
CA TYR A 77 4.64 -5.07 -1.08
C TYR A 77 5.17 -5.05 -2.53
N ALA A 78 6.29 -5.71 -2.80
CA ALA A 78 6.90 -5.74 -4.13
C ALA A 78 5.94 -6.30 -5.20
N ILE A 79 5.05 -7.22 -4.81
CA ILE A 79 4.06 -7.84 -5.69
C ILE A 79 2.78 -7.01 -5.81
N SER A 80 2.42 -6.23 -4.77
CA SER A 80 1.15 -5.48 -4.73
C SER A 80 0.98 -4.52 -5.91
N ILE A 81 2.01 -3.74 -6.25
CA ILE A 81 1.94 -2.77 -7.35
C ILE A 81 1.84 -3.47 -8.73
N PRO A 82 2.71 -4.44 -9.09
CA PRO A 82 2.58 -5.19 -10.33
C PRO A 82 1.22 -5.87 -10.50
N VAL A 83 0.68 -6.48 -9.44
CA VAL A 83 -0.64 -7.13 -9.48
C VAL A 83 -1.76 -6.12 -9.73
N LEU A 84 -1.70 -4.95 -9.10
CA LEU A 84 -2.67 -3.87 -9.34
C LEU A 84 -2.57 -3.30 -10.76
N ILE A 85 -1.35 -3.14 -11.30
CA ILE A 85 -1.15 -2.70 -12.70
C ILE A 85 -1.72 -3.73 -13.67
N LEU A 86 -1.45 -5.02 -13.44
CA LEU A 86 -2.00 -6.12 -14.25
C LEU A 86 -3.53 -6.08 -14.21
N LEU A 87 -4.12 -5.91 -13.02
CA LEU A 87 -5.56 -5.81 -12.84
C LEU A 87 -6.14 -4.67 -13.67
N VAL A 88 -5.56 -3.47 -13.60
CA VAL A 88 -6.00 -2.32 -14.41
C VAL A 88 -5.96 -2.67 -15.89
N ILE A 89 -4.86 -3.22 -16.41
CA ILE A 89 -4.73 -3.58 -17.83
C ILE A 89 -5.77 -4.62 -18.27
N VAL A 90 -6.14 -5.57 -17.40
CA VAL A 90 -7.18 -6.58 -17.69
C VAL A 90 -8.60 -5.97 -17.69
N LEU A 91 -8.82 -4.88 -16.96
CA LEU A 91 -10.11 -4.18 -16.86
C LEU A 91 -10.33 -3.12 -17.95
N GLN A 92 -9.26 -2.68 -18.65
CA GLN A 92 -9.33 -1.80 -19.82
C GLN A 92 -9.81 -2.59 -21.05
#